data_AF-A0A0G0RRE7-F1
#
_entry.id   AF-A0A0G0RRE7-F1
#
_cell.length_a   1.000
_cell.length_b   1.000
_cell.length_c   1.000
_cell.angle_alpha   90.00
_cell.angle_beta   90.00
_cell.angle_gamma   90.00
#
_symmetry.space_group_name_H-M   'P 1'
#
loop_
_entity.id
_entity.type
_entity.pdbx_description
1 polymer ?
#
loop_
_entity_poly.entity_id
_entity_poly.type
_entity_poly.pdbx_seq_one_letter_code
_entity_poly.pdbx_strand_id
1 'polypeptide(L)'
;MSQFDFPPQEKPLGESGATISVEILEQIKEDLRDLFRSADDPTAILLQTMESEEFKAVVPSELINDVRERLQALTFENEDDFVTKVISVITPVLKITKRGKTDIIKQVGREMFTPADIEATSAIIKESGAKKIYVVGNTGSGKTTFARELSREVAYKNIDIDQWFQIFRQEQKHEATGLKELVAYILEKEKPPFIINHADLLRQDLIEDADLVVFLNPKKEEQLKSHQLRTESGAEGEWKNVSTDDYELIAAQNIAKLELLGGEIKYQNEKSGTSVLVIGSN
;
A
#
# COMPACT_ATOMS: atom_id res chain seq x y z
N MET A 1 24.93 -56.12 7.86
CA MET A 1 26.10 -55.36 8.35
C MET A 1 26.51 -54.41 7.22
N SER A 2 25.79 -53.30 7.04
CA SER A 2 25.99 -51.97 7.64
C SER A 2 26.84 -51.06 6.73
N GLN A 3 26.21 -50.55 5.68
CA GLN A 3 26.59 -49.26 5.10
C GLN A 3 26.02 -48.18 6.02
N PHE A 4 26.89 -47.38 6.62
CA PHE A 4 26.48 -46.17 7.33
C PHE A 4 26.14 -45.10 6.29
N ASP A 5 24.84 -44.95 6.00
CA ASP A 5 24.31 -43.72 5.41
C ASP A 5 24.30 -42.65 6.50
N PHE A 6 25.21 -41.67 6.38
CA PHE A 6 25.05 -40.42 7.10
C PHE A 6 23.98 -39.59 6.36
N PRO A 7 22.97 -39.04 7.07
CA PRO A 7 22.05 -38.09 6.46
C PRO A 7 22.83 -36.88 5.91
N PRO A 8 22.33 -36.23 4.86
CA PRO A 8 22.99 -35.05 4.31
C PRO A 8 23.18 -34.04 5.42
N GLN A 9 24.43 -33.65 5.65
CA GLN A 9 24.79 -32.59 6.58
C GLN A 9 23.94 -31.36 6.23
N GLU A 10 23.10 -30.92 7.16
CA GLU A 10 22.46 -29.62 7.09
C GLU A 10 23.57 -28.60 6.82
N LYS A 11 23.47 -27.92 5.67
CA LYS A 11 24.34 -26.79 5.40
C LYS A 11 24.21 -25.86 6.61
N PRO A 12 25.32 -25.42 7.22
CA PRO A 12 25.24 -24.36 8.21
C PRO A 12 24.48 -23.21 7.56
N LEU A 13 23.60 -22.56 8.33
CA LEU A 13 22.94 -21.30 7.99
C LEU A 13 24.04 -20.27 7.70
N GLY A 14 24.64 -20.39 6.53
CA GLY A 14 25.64 -19.50 6.00
C GLY A 14 24.93 -18.19 5.74
N GLU A 15 25.54 -17.14 6.24
CA GLU A 15 25.30 -15.74 5.94
C GLU A 15 25.24 -15.54 4.42
N SER A 16 24.13 -15.90 3.77
CA SER A 16 23.80 -15.33 2.48
C SER A 16 23.38 -13.91 2.81
N GLY A 17 24.29 -12.95 2.62
CA GLY A 17 24.02 -11.53 2.76
C GLY A 17 22.86 -11.13 1.86
N ALA A 18 21.64 -11.31 2.33
CA ALA A 18 20.43 -10.88 1.64
C ALA A 18 20.43 -9.36 1.71
N THR A 19 20.90 -8.73 0.65
CA THR A 19 20.88 -7.29 0.48
C THR A 19 19.45 -6.89 0.12
N ILE A 20 18.86 -5.99 0.89
CA ILE A 20 17.59 -5.34 0.54
C ILE A 20 17.86 -4.47 -0.69
N SER A 21 17.01 -4.54 -1.71
CA SER A 21 17.20 -3.69 -2.90
C SER A 21 17.06 -2.21 -2.53
N VAL A 22 17.73 -1.33 -3.28
CA VAL A 22 17.70 0.12 -3.02
C VAL A 22 16.28 0.66 -3.16
N GLU A 23 15.51 0.17 -4.13
CA GLU A 23 14.13 0.57 -4.37
C GLU A 23 13.20 0.21 -3.21
N ILE A 24 13.36 -1.00 -2.64
CA ILE A 24 12.58 -1.42 -1.46
C ILE A 24 12.94 -0.56 -0.25
N LEU A 25 14.23 -0.23 -0.09
CA LEU A 25 14.67 0.60 1.03
C LEU A 25 14.12 2.03 0.92
N GLU A 26 14.18 2.65 -0.26
CA GLU A 26 13.59 3.97 -0.49
C GLU A 26 12.08 3.94 -0.27
N GLN A 27 11.40 2.86 -0.66
CA GLN A 27 9.99 2.69 -0.40
C GLN A 27 9.68 2.68 1.11
N ILE A 28 10.43 1.89 1.88
CA ILE A 28 10.25 1.82 3.34
C ILE A 28 10.52 3.17 4.01
N LYS A 29 11.52 3.92 3.53
CA LYS A 29 11.78 5.28 4.05
C LYS A 29 10.58 6.20 3.85
N GLU A 30 9.96 6.18 2.67
CA GLU A 30 8.77 6.98 2.40
C GLU A 30 7.58 6.55 3.27
N ASP A 31 7.34 5.24 3.40
CA ASP A 31 6.26 4.75 4.28
C ASP A 31 6.50 5.16 5.76
N LEU A 32 7.76 5.20 6.21
CA LEU A 32 8.13 5.70 7.54
C LEU A 32 7.91 7.21 7.69
N ARG A 33 8.19 8.01 6.65
CA ARG A 33 7.89 9.45 6.65
C ARG A 33 6.39 9.69 6.75
N ASP A 34 5.61 8.95 5.97
CA ASP A 34 4.14 9.06 5.99
C ASP A 34 3.57 8.66 7.35
N LEU A 35 4.10 7.59 7.97
CA LEU A 35 3.75 7.20 9.33
C LEU A 35 4.07 8.30 10.35
N PHE A 36 5.28 8.88 10.29
CA PHE A 36 5.70 9.96 11.18
C PHE A 36 4.79 11.19 11.08
N ARG A 37 4.32 11.52 9.87
CA ARG A 37 3.44 12.67 9.63
C ARG A 37 1.98 12.42 10.01
N SER A 38 1.58 11.17 10.21
CA SER A 38 0.15 10.79 10.34
C SER A 38 -0.20 10.24 11.72
N ALA A 39 0.75 9.59 12.40
CA ALA A 39 0.53 9.01 13.73
C ALA A 39 1.03 9.94 14.85
N ASP A 40 0.30 9.95 15.96
CA ASP A 40 0.68 10.69 17.17
C ASP A 40 1.89 10.04 17.86
N ASP A 41 1.98 8.71 17.77
CA ASP A 41 3.11 7.90 18.24
C ASP A 41 3.51 6.86 17.18
N PRO A 42 4.33 7.24 16.18
CA PRO A 42 4.72 6.34 15.09
C PRO A 42 5.52 5.12 15.60
N THR A 43 6.25 5.26 16.71
CA THR A 43 6.98 4.13 17.32
C THR A 43 6.01 3.10 17.88
N ALA A 44 4.95 3.51 18.56
CA ALA A 44 3.93 2.59 19.06
C ALA A 44 3.26 1.78 17.93
N ILE A 45 3.03 2.37 16.76
CA ILE A 45 2.50 1.67 15.59
C ILE A 45 3.46 0.57 15.10
N LEU A 46 4.76 0.88 15.01
CA LEU A 46 5.78 -0.10 14.63
C LEU A 46 5.85 -1.25 15.65
N LEU A 47 5.80 -0.93 16.94
CA LEU A 47 5.82 -1.93 18.01
C LEU A 47 4.58 -2.83 17.95
N GLN A 48 3.38 -2.25 17.76
CA GLN A 48 2.14 -3.01 17.59
C GLN A 48 2.19 -3.95 16.37
N THR A 49 2.78 -3.50 15.27
CA THR A 49 2.96 -4.34 14.07
C THR A 49 3.82 -5.58 14.38
N MET A 50 4.84 -5.44 15.23
CA MET A 50 5.68 -6.56 15.66
C MET A 50 4.97 -7.55 16.60
N GLU A 51 3.83 -7.17 17.17
CA GLU A 51 3.02 -8.04 18.02
C GLU A 51 2.03 -8.90 17.23
N SER A 52 1.87 -8.65 15.93
CA SER A 52 0.97 -9.42 15.06
C SER A 52 1.44 -10.88 14.92
N GLU A 53 0.48 -11.80 14.82
CA GLU A 53 0.78 -13.22 14.65
C GLU A 53 1.44 -13.50 13.30
N GLU A 54 1.06 -12.76 12.25
CA GLU A 54 1.70 -12.82 10.93
C GLU A 54 3.18 -12.44 10.99
N PHE A 55 3.53 -11.44 11.80
CA PHE A 55 4.90 -11.02 11.96
C PHE A 55 5.72 -12.04 12.78
N LYS A 56 5.17 -12.49 13.91
CA LYS A 56 5.79 -13.51 14.78
C LYS A 56 5.97 -14.87 14.10
N ALA A 57 5.12 -15.19 13.12
CA ALA A 57 5.23 -16.42 12.35
C ALA A 57 6.50 -16.48 11.46
N VAL A 58 7.10 -15.32 11.14
CA VAL A 58 8.21 -15.23 10.17
C VAL A 58 9.53 -14.78 10.82
N VAL A 59 9.46 -14.01 11.92
CA VAL A 59 10.64 -13.43 12.56
C VAL A 59 10.93 -14.12 13.89
N PRO A 60 12.18 -14.58 14.15
CA PRO A 60 12.52 -15.22 15.42
C PRO A 60 12.29 -14.30 16.63
N SER A 61 11.67 -14.84 17.69
CA SER A 61 11.28 -14.05 18.88
C SER A 61 12.44 -13.31 19.55
N GLU A 62 13.65 -13.87 19.55
CA GLU A 62 14.84 -13.19 20.08
C GLU A 62 15.13 -11.89 19.34
N LEU A 63 15.09 -11.95 18.00
CA LEU A 63 15.29 -10.76 17.17
C LEU A 63 14.15 -9.75 17.31
N ILE A 64 12.91 -10.21 17.47
CA ILE A 64 11.76 -9.33 17.75
C ILE A 64 12.02 -8.55 19.05
N ASN A 65 12.40 -9.25 20.12
CA ASN A 65 12.64 -8.62 21.43
C ASN A 65 13.77 -7.59 21.37
N ASP A 66 14.91 -7.93 20.77
CA ASP A 66 16.05 -7.02 20.62
C ASP A 66 15.67 -5.74 19.86
N VAL A 67 14.94 -5.88 18.75
CA VAL A 67 14.53 -4.76 17.92
C VAL A 67 13.48 -3.91 18.64
N ARG A 68 12.57 -4.54 19.38
CA ARG A 68 11.53 -3.86 20.17
C ARG A 68 12.14 -2.99 21.27
N GLU A 69 13.09 -3.53 22.03
CA GLU A 69 13.81 -2.79 23.08
C GLU A 69 14.55 -1.57 22.50
N ARG A 70 15.22 -1.76 21.35
CA ARG A 70 15.94 -0.68 20.67
C ARG A 70 14.99 0.39 20.15
N LEU A 71 13.85 0.02 19.55
CA LEU A 71 12.83 0.98 19.09
C LEU A 71 12.24 1.79 20.25
N GLN A 72 11.94 1.13 21.39
CA GLN A 72 11.41 1.81 22.58
C GLN A 72 12.39 2.83 23.18
N ALA A 73 13.70 2.61 23.01
CA ALA A 73 14.73 3.51 23.48
C ALA A 73 15.05 4.66 22.51
N LEU A 74 14.47 4.68 21.30
CA LEU A 74 14.72 5.74 20.33
C LEU A 74 14.05 7.05 20.76
N THR A 75 14.81 8.12 20.66
CA THR A 75 14.30 9.49 20.62
C THR A 75 14.69 10.10 19.28
N PHE A 76 13.80 10.92 18.72
CA PHE A 76 14.02 11.56 17.42
C PHE A 76 13.61 13.02 17.45
N GLU A 77 14.35 13.85 16.73
CA GLU A 77 14.16 15.31 16.72
C GLU A 77 13.23 15.78 15.60
N ASN A 78 13.23 15.06 14.49
CA ASN A 78 12.47 15.37 13.28
C ASN A 78 12.26 14.09 12.45
N GLU A 79 11.57 14.25 11.32
CA GLU A 79 11.22 13.17 10.40
C GLU A 79 12.44 12.41 9.86
N ASP A 80 13.47 13.10 9.36
CA ASP A 80 14.64 12.43 8.77
C ASP A 80 15.46 11.67 9.81
N ASP A 81 15.55 12.21 11.04
CA ASP A 81 16.18 11.54 12.18
C ASP A 81 15.39 10.29 12.60
N PHE A 82 14.05 10.37 12.64
CA PHE A 82 13.17 9.22 12.86
C PHE A 82 13.42 8.12 11.83
N VAL A 83 13.35 8.44 10.53
CA VAL A 83 13.55 7.48 9.44
C VAL A 83 14.92 6.82 9.56
N THR A 84 15.97 7.62 9.73
CA THR A 84 17.36 7.13 9.79
C THR A 84 17.56 6.18 10.97
N LYS A 85 17.10 6.57 12.17
CA LYS A 85 17.24 5.76 13.38
C LYS A 85 16.42 4.48 13.30
N VAL A 86 15.15 4.57 12.88
CA VAL A 86 14.27 3.39 12.74
C VAL A 86 14.87 2.39 11.75
N ILE A 87 15.29 2.83 10.56
CA ILE A 87 15.92 1.95 9.55
C ILE A 87 17.11 1.20 10.14
N SER A 88 17.98 1.90 10.89
CA SER A 88 19.16 1.28 11.52
C SER A 88 18.81 0.18 12.53
N VAL A 89 17.65 0.30 13.18
CA VAL A 89 17.16 -0.66 14.16
C VAL A 89 16.44 -1.84 13.48
N ILE A 90 15.58 -1.57 12.50
CA ILE A 90 14.72 -2.61 11.87
C ILE A 90 15.40 -3.36 10.72
N THR A 91 16.58 -2.93 10.25
CA THR A 91 17.30 -3.58 9.14
C THR A 91 17.42 -5.11 9.28
N PRO A 92 17.75 -5.69 10.45
CA PRO A 92 17.78 -7.14 10.62
C PRO A 92 16.44 -7.82 10.31
N VAL A 93 15.32 -7.25 10.77
CA VAL A 93 13.96 -7.73 10.49
C VAL A 93 13.63 -7.60 9.01
N LEU A 94 13.99 -6.47 8.39
CA LEU A 94 13.72 -6.22 6.98
C LEU A 94 14.41 -7.27 6.08
N LYS A 95 15.64 -7.68 6.43
CA LYS A 95 16.36 -8.74 5.69
C LYS A 95 15.62 -10.08 5.71
N ILE A 96 14.83 -10.36 6.73
CA ILE A 96 14.02 -11.58 6.83
C ILE A 96 12.68 -11.38 6.11
N THR A 97 11.94 -10.33 6.48
CA THR A 97 10.57 -10.09 6.03
C THR A 97 10.45 -9.66 4.56
N LYS A 98 11.51 -9.07 4.00
CA LYS A 98 11.60 -8.63 2.60
C LYS A 98 12.51 -9.52 1.75
N ARG A 99 13.00 -10.64 2.29
CA ARG A 99 13.83 -11.59 1.54
C ARG A 99 13.07 -12.10 0.32
N GLY A 100 13.62 -11.85 -0.88
CA GLY A 100 13.03 -12.32 -2.13
C GLY A 100 11.74 -11.61 -2.57
N LYS A 101 11.27 -10.59 -1.83
CA LYS A 101 10.07 -9.83 -2.17
C LYS A 101 10.38 -8.74 -3.19
N THR A 102 10.37 -9.10 -4.47
CA THR A 102 10.50 -8.16 -5.61
C THR A 102 9.15 -7.64 -6.10
N ASP A 103 8.05 -8.17 -5.57
CA ASP A 103 6.65 -7.85 -5.88
C ASP A 103 6.23 -6.44 -5.43
N ILE A 104 6.99 -5.82 -4.53
CA ILE A 104 6.81 -4.42 -4.10
C ILE A 104 7.25 -3.43 -5.19
N ILE A 105 8.12 -3.88 -6.11
CA ILE A 105 8.67 -3.05 -7.19
C ILE A 105 7.74 -3.15 -8.40
N LYS A 106 7.43 -2.00 -9.02
CA LYS A 106 6.74 -1.94 -10.32
C LYS A 106 7.51 -2.82 -11.31
N GLN A 107 6.96 -3.96 -11.66
CA GLN A 107 7.63 -4.89 -12.55
C GLN A 107 7.63 -4.34 -13.98
N VAL A 108 8.82 -4.36 -14.60
CA VAL A 108 9.02 -3.93 -15.98
C VAL A 108 8.14 -4.78 -16.92
N GLY A 109 7.31 -4.14 -17.73
CA GLY A 109 6.41 -4.81 -18.68
C GLY A 109 4.99 -5.11 -18.17
N ARG A 110 4.62 -4.62 -16.97
CA ARG A 110 3.23 -4.66 -16.49
C ARG A 110 2.47 -3.40 -16.88
N GLU A 111 1.28 -3.57 -17.44
CA GLU A 111 0.45 -2.47 -17.93
C GLU A 111 -0.74 -2.22 -16.99
N MET A 112 -0.49 -2.12 -15.66
CA MET A 112 -1.54 -1.72 -14.72
C MET A 112 -1.92 -0.25 -14.90
N PHE A 113 -0.91 0.57 -15.15
CA PHE A 113 -0.98 1.96 -15.59
C PHE A 113 0.38 2.33 -16.20
N THR A 114 0.40 3.43 -16.94
CA THR A 114 1.54 3.94 -17.71
C THR A 114 1.99 5.29 -17.16
N PRO A 115 3.22 5.74 -17.45
CA PRO A 115 3.64 7.10 -17.11
C PRO A 115 2.72 8.19 -17.69
N ALA A 116 2.13 7.94 -18.87
CA ALA A 116 1.17 8.85 -19.47
C ALA A 116 -0.12 8.99 -18.65
N ASP A 117 -0.54 7.93 -17.94
CA ASP A 117 -1.69 7.99 -17.03
C ASP A 117 -1.41 8.94 -15.85
N ILE A 118 -0.19 8.88 -15.28
CA ILE A 118 0.25 9.77 -14.19
C ILE A 118 0.36 11.22 -14.68
N GLU A 119 1.00 11.44 -15.83
CA GLU A 119 1.17 12.77 -16.42
C GLU A 119 -0.18 13.42 -16.73
N ALA A 120 -1.10 12.70 -17.37
CA ALA A 120 -2.44 13.18 -17.66
C ALA A 120 -3.22 13.52 -16.38
N THR A 121 -3.16 12.64 -15.37
CA THR A 121 -3.84 12.88 -14.09
C THR A 121 -3.27 14.11 -13.38
N SER A 122 -1.94 14.26 -13.34
CA SER A 122 -1.25 15.44 -12.77
C SER A 122 -1.68 16.74 -13.47
N ALA A 123 -1.76 16.73 -14.80
CA ALA A 123 -2.22 17.87 -15.57
C ALA A 123 -3.68 18.24 -15.25
N ILE A 124 -4.57 17.24 -15.15
CA ILE A 124 -5.98 17.45 -14.81
C ILE A 124 -6.13 18.00 -13.38
N ILE A 125 -5.35 17.53 -12.41
CA ILE A 125 -5.35 18.07 -11.04
C ILE A 125 -4.97 19.55 -11.06
N LYS A 126 -3.91 19.91 -11.79
CA LYS A 126 -3.43 21.29 -11.91
C LYS A 126 -4.45 22.19 -12.61
N GLU A 127 -5.13 21.69 -13.65
CA GLU A 127 -6.15 22.43 -14.40
C GLU A 127 -7.44 22.63 -13.59
N SER A 128 -7.95 21.58 -12.95
CA SER A 128 -9.20 21.60 -12.21
C SER A 128 -9.08 22.25 -10.82
N GLY A 129 -7.87 22.27 -10.26
CA GLY A 129 -7.65 22.70 -8.87
C GLY A 129 -8.16 21.70 -7.83
N ALA A 130 -8.41 20.45 -8.22
CA ALA A 130 -8.85 19.36 -7.34
C ALA A 130 -7.88 19.15 -6.18
N LYS A 131 -8.41 19.02 -4.96
CA LYS A 131 -7.61 18.84 -3.73
C LYS A 131 -7.85 17.50 -3.05
N LYS A 132 -9.02 16.90 -3.25
CA LYS A 132 -9.40 15.58 -2.72
C LYS A 132 -9.45 14.56 -3.83
N ILE A 133 -8.35 13.81 -3.98
CA ILE A 133 -8.21 12.83 -5.05
C ILE A 133 -8.44 11.44 -4.47
N TYR A 134 -9.33 10.67 -5.07
CA TYR A 134 -9.61 9.29 -4.68
C TYR A 134 -9.11 8.32 -5.76
N VAL A 135 -8.14 7.46 -5.43
CA VAL A 135 -7.63 6.41 -6.32
C VAL A 135 -8.30 5.09 -5.96
N VAL A 136 -9.22 4.66 -6.82
CA VAL A 136 -10.08 3.48 -6.62
C VAL A 136 -9.88 2.46 -7.73
N GLY A 137 -10.37 1.24 -7.54
CA GLY A 137 -10.22 0.16 -8.50
C GLY A 137 -10.06 -1.20 -7.83
N ASN A 138 -10.07 -2.25 -8.65
CA ASN A 138 -10.02 -3.63 -8.17
C ASN A 138 -8.77 -3.90 -7.31
N THR A 139 -8.88 -4.85 -6.38
CA THR A 139 -7.72 -5.37 -5.66
C THR A 139 -6.67 -5.81 -6.68
N GLY A 140 -5.45 -5.27 -6.54
CA GLY A 140 -4.37 -5.52 -7.51
C GLY A 140 -4.27 -4.64 -8.73
N SER A 141 -5.08 -3.61 -8.86
CA SER A 141 -5.01 -2.68 -10.00
C SER A 141 -3.83 -1.71 -9.95
N GLY A 142 -2.99 -1.79 -8.92
CA GLY A 142 -1.83 -0.91 -8.75
C GLY A 142 -2.13 0.41 -8.02
N LYS A 143 -3.29 0.55 -7.35
CA LYS A 143 -3.71 1.77 -6.63
C LYS A 143 -2.62 2.39 -5.75
N THR A 144 -2.05 1.62 -4.83
CA THR A 144 -1.01 2.11 -3.91
C THR A 144 0.21 2.64 -4.67
N THR A 145 0.62 1.93 -5.74
CA THR A 145 1.74 2.36 -6.59
C THR A 145 1.38 3.62 -7.38
N PHE A 146 0.20 3.68 -7.98
CA PHE A 146 -0.29 4.83 -8.73
C PHE A 146 -0.41 6.07 -7.85
N ALA A 147 -1.08 5.95 -6.70
CA ALA A 147 -1.30 7.03 -5.75
C ALA A 147 0.02 7.61 -5.25
N ARG A 148 1.03 6.75 -5.03
CA ARG A 148 2.38 7.17 -4.64
C ARG A 148 3.17 7.85 -5.77
N GLU A 149 3.08 7.34 -7.00
CA GLU A 149 3.71 8.01 -8.16
C GLU A 149 3.07 9.38 -8.38
N LEU A 150 1.73 9.46 -8.31
CA LEU A 150 1.00 10.71 -8.44
C LEU A 150 1.28 11.68 -7.30
N SER A 151 1.35 11.21 -6.05
CA SER A 151 1.59 12.07 -4.88
C SER A 151 2.92 12.80 -4.96
N ARG A 152 3.97 12.13 -5.47
CA ARG A 152 5.27 12.74 -5.74
C ARG A 152 5.19 13.78 -6.85
N GLU A 153 4.45 13.47 -7.91
CA GLU A 153 4.30 14.33 -9.09
C GLU A 153 3.52 15.63 -8.79
N VAL A 154 2.51 15.57 -7.91
CA VAL A 154 1.70 16.76 -7.53
C VAL A 154 2.04 17.34 -6.16
N ALA A 155 2.98 16.73 -5.43
CA ALA A 155 3.35 17.07 -4.05
C ALA A 155 2.17 17.04 -3.06
N TYR A 156 1.26 16.07 -3.21
CA TYR A 156 0.11 15.88 -2.32
C TYR A 156 0.42 14.79 -1.30
N LYS A 157 -0.25 14.81 -0.14
CA LYS A 157 -0.11 13.73 0.84
C LYS A 157 -0.76 12.45 0.30
N ASN A 158 -0.05 11.33 0.36
CA ASN A 158 -0.60 10.02 0.03
C ASN A 158 -1.20 9.36 1.29
N ILE A 159 -2.45 8.93 1.21
CA ILE A 159 -3.19 8.26 2.27
C ILE A 159 -3.54 6.86 1.77
N ASP A 160 -2.80 5.87 2.25
CA ASP A 160 -3.08 4.45 2.02
C ASP A 160 -3.91 3.89 3.17
N ILE A 161 -5.21 3.69 2.96
CA ILE A 161 -6.15 3.35 4.04
C ILE A 161 -5.73 2.05 4.76
N ASP A 162 -5.11 1.11 4.05
CA ASP A 162 -4.63 -0.15 4.64
C ASP A 162 -3.65 0.11 5.80
N GLN A 163 -2.85 1.17 5.72
CA GLN A 163 -1.90 1.57 6.77
C GLN A 163 -2.60 2.26 7.96
N TRP A 164 -3.73 2.91 7.71
CA TRP A 164 -4.46 3.68 8.72
C TRP A 164 -5.24 2.82 9.70
N PHE A 165 -5.52 1.55 9.41
CA PHE A 165 -6.12 0.63 10.38
C PHE A 165 -5.29 0.52 11.66
N GLN A 166 -3.95 0.45 11.56
CA GLN A 166 -3.08 0.36 12.74
C GLN A 166 -3.03 1.69 13.49
N ILE A 167 -2.96 2.81 12.77
CA ILE A 167 -3.00 4.17 13.35
C ILE A 167 -4.29 4.35 14.15
N PHE A 168 -5.45 4.07 13.54
CA PHE A 168 -6.75 4.13 14.19
C PHE A 168 -6.78 3.26 15.45
N ARG A 169 -6.33 2.00 15.35
CA ARG A 169 -6.37 1.05 16.46
C ARG A 169 -5.53 1.49 17.65
N GLN A 170 -4.36 2.04 17.38
CA GLN A 170 -3.48 2.54 18.44
C GLN A 170 -4.05 3.81 19.08
N GLU A 171 -4.60 4.73 18.29
CA GLU A 171 -5.02 6.04 18.78
C GLU A 171 -6.40 5.98 19.46
N GLN A 172 -7.34 5.22 18.87
CA GLN A 172 -8.70 5.03 19.39
C GLN A 172 -8.82 3.89 20.40
N LYS A 173 -7.78 3.05 20.56
CA LYS A 173 -7.75 1.89 21.48
C LYS A 173 -8.80 0.82 21.18
N HIS A 174 -9.36 0.78 19.97
CA HIS A 174 -10.22 -0.28 19.47
C HIS A 174 -10.07 -0.44 17.96
N GLU A 175 -10.55 -1.54 17.39
CA GLU A 175 -10.61 -1.70 15.94
C GLU A 175 -11.73 -0.86 15.34
N ALA A 176 -11.51 -0.31 14.14
CA ALA A 176 -12.57 0.32 13.38
C ALA A 176 -13.64 -0.73 13.06
N THR A 177 -14.91 -0.39 13.28
CA THR A 177 -16.07 -1.24 12.99
C THR A 177 -16.28 -1.44 11.49
N GLY A 178 -15.67 -0.60 10.66
CA GLY A 178 -15.64 -0.75 9.21
C GLY A 178 -14.94 0.42 8.51
N LEU A 179 -14.87 0.34 7.18
CA LEU A 179 -14.18 1.33 6.34
C LEU A 179 -14.76 2.74 6.48
N LYS A 180 -16.09 2.87 6.63
CA LYS A 180 -16.75 4.18 6.81
C LYS A 180 -16.26 4.95 8.02
N GLU A 181 -16.10 4.27 9.16
CA GLU A 181 -15.57 4.87 10.39
C GLU A 181 -14.11 5.28 10.20
N LEU A 182 -13.31 4.41 9.58
CA LEU A 182 -11.91 4.69 9.31
C LEU A 182 -11.73 5.89 8.36
N VAL A 183 -12.53 6.00 7.30
CA VAL A 183 -12.47 7.15 6.39
C VAL A 183 -12.89 8.42 7.11
N ALA A 184 -13.96 8.40 7.92
CA ALA A 184 -14.37 9.57 8.69
C ALA A 184 -13.25 10.06 9.63
N TYR A 185 -12.57 9.12 10.29
CA TYR A 185 -11.41 9.41 11.14
C TYR A 185 -10.27 10.07 10.36
N ILE A 186 -9.90 9.48 9.22
CA ILE A 186 -8.85 10.01 8.34
C ILE A 186 -9.17 11.44 7.89
N LEU A 187 -10.40 11.70 7.44
CA LEU A 187 -10.82 12.99 6.92
C LEU A 187 -10.94 14.07 8.01
N GLU A 188 -11.12 13.69 9.28
CA GLU A 188 -11.02 14.61 10.42
C GLU A 188 -9.56 14.99 10.71
N LYS A 189 -8.64 14.02 10.61
CA LYS A 189 -7.21 14.21 10.91
C LYS A 189 -6.45 14.90 9.77
N GLU A 190 -6.76 14.55 8.52
CA GLU A 190 -6.03 14.94 7.33
C GLU A 190 -6.75 16.03 6.54
N LYS A 191 -6.02 17.09 6.20
CA LYS A 191 -6.56 18.22 5.44
C LYS A 191 -6.13 18.16 3.98
N PRO A 192 -7.01 18.50 3.01
CA PRO A 192 -6.61 18.61 1.61
C PRO A 192 -5.48 19.66 1.43
N PRO A 193 -4.57 19.48 0.46
CA PRO A 193 -4.65 18.50 -0.62
C PRO A 193 -4.09 17.11 -0.27
N PHE A 194 -4.83 16.06 -0.64
CA PHE A 194 -4.43 14.67 -0.44
C PHE A 194 -4.90 13.76 -1.58
N ILE A 195 -4.27 12.59 -1.66
CA ILE A 195 -4.66 11.45 -2.48
C ILE A 195 -4.96 10.29 -1.53
N ILE A 196 -6.18 9.76 -1.54
CA ILE A 196 -6.58 8.61 -0.73
C ILE A 196 -6.83 7.40 -1.62
N ASN A 197 -6.37 6.22 -1.22
CA ASN A 197 -6.48 5.01 -2.03
C ASN A 197 -6.91 3.79 -1.21
N HIS A 198 -7.84 3.00 -1.76
CA HIS A 198 -8.31 1.72 -1.23
C HIS A 198 -9.23 1.03 -2.25
N ALA A 199 -9.43 -0.29 -2.12
CA ALA A 199 -10.20 -1.08 -3.10
C ALA A 199 -11.72 -0.82 -3.05
N ASP A 200 -12.25 -0.64 -1.85
CA ASP A 200 -13.70 -0.60 -1.63
C ASP A 200 -14.31 0.80 -1.46
N LEU A 201 -13.52 1.87 -1.64
CA LEU A 201 -14.01 3.25 -1.52
C LEU A 201 -15.22 3.50 -2.45
N LEU A 202 -15.12 3.09 -3.71
CA LEU A 202 -16.21 3.21 -4.68
C LEU A 202 -17.39 2.28 -4.33
N ARG A 203 -17.11 1.05 -3.90
CA ARG A 203 -18.16 0.06 -3.62
C ARG A 203 -18.98 0.38 -2.39
N GLN A 204 -18.39 1.03 -1.40
CA GLN A 204 -19.05 1.44 -0.17
C GLN A 204 -19.56 2.88 -0.22
N ASP A 205 -19.52 3.53 -1.39
CA ASP A 205 -20.02 4.88 -1.61
C ASP A 205 -19.34 5.91 -0.68
N LEU A 206 -18.02 5.77 -0.49
CA LEU A 206 -17.18 6.59 0.41
C LEU A 206 -16.32 7.61 -0.35
N ILE A 207 -16.82 8.10 -1.49
CA ILE A 207 -16.10 9.04 -2.37
C ILE A 207 -16.94 10.27 -2.75
N GLU A 208 -18.06 10.50 -2.04
CA GLU A 208 -19.02 11.56 -2.33
C GLU A 208 -18.41 12.98 -2.23
N ASP A 209 -17.34 13.14 -1.44
CA ASP A 209 -16.65 14.42 -1.26
C ASP A 209 -15.39 14.56 -2.12
N ALA A 210 -15.15 13.64 -3.06
CA ALA A 210 -14.03 13.70 -3.98
C ALA A 210 -14.17 14.90 -4.93
N ASP A 211 -13.06 15.60 -5.19
CA ASP A 211 -12.97 16.56 -6.30
C ASP A 211 -12.63 15.81 -7.62
N LEU A 212 -11.88 14.71 -7.49
CA LEU A 212 -11.41 13.91 -8.60
C LEU A 212 -11.30 12.44 -8.20
N VAL A 213 -11.77 11.56 -9.07
CA VAL A 213 -11.70 10.10 -8.92
C VAL A 213 -10.82 9.54 -10.02
N VAL A 214 -9.76 8.84 -9.64
CA VAL A 214 -8.95 8.01 -10.55
C VAL A 214 -9.43 6.57 -10.39
N PHE A 215 -9.95 6.00 -11.46
CA PHE A 215 -10.35 4.60 -11.50
C PHE A 215 -9.33 3.77 -12.27
N LEU A 216 -8.72 2.80 -11.59
CA LEU A 216 -7.78 1.85 -12.17
C LEU A 216 -8.47 0.52 -12.41
N ASN A 217 -8.70 0.19 -13.68
CA ASN A 217 -9.34 -1.05 -14.10
C ASN A 217 -8.53 -1.78 -15.17
N PRO A 218 -7.34 -2.30 -14.83
CA PRO A 218 -6.52 -3.01 -15.79
C PRO A 218 -7.22 -4.27 -16.29
N LYS A 219 -6.81 -4.73 -17.46
CA LYS A 219 -7.37 -5.92 -18.09
C LYS A 219 -7.24 -7.15 -17.18
N LYS A 220 -8.18 -8.09 -17.30
CA LYS A 220 -8.23 -9.32 -16.51
C LYS A 220 -6.90 -10.07 -16.53
N GLU A 221 -6.24 -10.13 -17.68
CA GLU A 221 -4.96 -10.82 -17.82
C GLU A 221 -3.87 -10.20 -16.93
N GLU A 222 -3.85 -8.87 -16.80
CA GLU A 222 -2.93 -8.17 -15.90
C GLU A 222 -3.30 -8.36 -14.42
N GLN A 223 -4.60 -8.42 -14.11
CA GLN A 223 -5.09 -8.72 -12.76
C GLN A 223 -4.71 -10.15 -12.34
N LEU A 224 -4.82 -11.12 -13.25
CA LEU A 224 -4.43 -12.52 -13.03
C LEU A 224 -2.92 -12.67 -12.81
N LYS A 225 -2.08 -11.93 -13.57
CA LYS A 225 -0.63 -11.89 -13.32
C LYS A 225 -0.32 -11.33 -11.93
N SER A 226 -1.01 -10.26 -11.52
CA SER A 226 -0.91 -9.71 -10.14
C SER A 226 -1.26 -10.77 -9.10
N HIS A 227 -2.35 -11.51 -9.32
CA HIS A 227 -2.83 -12.54 -8.40
C HIS A 227 -1.80 -13.67 -8.26
N GLN A 228 -1.34 -14.24 -9.38
CA GLN A 228 -0.34 -15.32 -9.39
C GLN A 228 0.93 -14.95 -8.63
N LEU A 229 1.47 -13.76 -8.88
CA LEU A 229 2.67 -13.28 -8.19
C LEU A 229 2.48 -13.14 -6.68
N ARG A 230 1.32 -12.65 -6.24
CA ARG A 230 1.01 -12.51 -4.81
C ARG A 230 0.79 -13.85 -4.12
N THR A 231 0.23 -14.83 -4.82
CA THR A 231 0.16 -16.23 -4.38
C THR A 231 1.56 -16.80 -4.20
N GLU A 232 2.42 -16.64 -5.21
CA GLU A 232 3.81 -17.13 -5.16
C GLU A 232 4.64 -16.45 -4.07
N SER A 233 4.41 -15.16 -3.78
CA SER A 233 5.12 -14.41 -2.74
C SER A 233 4.53 -14.55 -1.33
N GLY A 234 3.39 -15.25 -1.19
CA GLY A 234 2.66 -15.37 0.07
C GLY A 234 2.04 -14.05 0.55
N ALA A 235 1.87 -13.06 -0.34
CA ALA A 235 1.30 -11.74 -0.07
C ALA A 235 -0.15 -11.63 -0.57
N GLU A 236 -0.92 -12.72 -0.43
CA GLU A 236 -2.26 -12.85 -0.99
C GLU A 236 -3.25 -11.84 -0.38
N GLY A 237 -3.16 -11.51 0.91
CA GLY A 237 -4.08 -10.55 1.54
C GLY A 237 -5.56 -10.88 1.25
N GLU A 238 -6.37 -9.86 0.94
CA GLU A 238 -7.79 -10.03 0.58
C GLU A 238 -8.03 -10.79 -0.75
N TRP A 239 -6.99 -11.04 -1.56
CA TRP A 239 -7.14 -11.74 -2.84
C TRP A 239 -7.59 -13.19 -2.70
N LYS A 240 -7.33 -13.84 -1.54
CA LYS A 240 -7.79 -15.22 -1.27
C LYS A 240 -9.29 -15.41 -1.47
N ASN A 241 -10.06 -14.31 -1.36
CA ASN A 241 -11.51 -14.32 -1.35
C ASN A 241 -12.13 -13.90 -2.70
N VAL A 242 -11.32 -13.49 -3.69
CA VAL A 242 -11.83 -13.04 -5.00
C VAL A 242 -11.69 -14.17 -6.02
N SER A 243 -12.81 -14.69 -6.51
CA SER A 243 -12.79 -15.67 -7.60
C SER A 243 -12.23 -15.03 -8.87
N THR A 244 -11.37 -15.77 -9.58
CA THR A 244 -10.84 -15.33 -10.88
C THR A 244 -11.93 -15.13 -11.94
N ASP A 245 -13.08 -15.77 -11.75
CA ASP A 245 -14.23 -15.66 -12.65
C ASP A 245 -15.04 -14.38 -12.40
N ASP A 246 -14.88 -13.75 -11.23
CA ASP A 246 -15.66 -12.56 -10.84
C ASP A 246 -15.04 -11.25 -11.32
N TYR A 247 -13.80 -11.23 -11.83
CA TYR A 247 -13.10 -9.98 -12.20
C TYR A 247 -13.88 -9.12 -13.20
N GLU A 248 -14.47 -9.73 -14.23
CA GLU A 248 -15.26 -9.01 -15.25
C GLU A 248 -16.57 -8.47 -14.67
N LEU A 249 -17.25 -9.25 -13.84
CA LEU A 249 -18.47 -8.83 -13.15
C LEU A 249 -18.18 -7.65 -12.22
N ILE A 250 -17.12 -7.75 -11.43
CA ILE A 250 -16.64 -6.69 -10.54
C ILE A 250 -16.29 -5.43 -11.32
N ALA A 251 -15.57 -5.56 -12.43
CA ALA A 251 -15.21 -4.43 -13.28
C ALA A 251 -16.45 -3.72 -13.83
N ALA A 252 -17.44 -4.48 -14.34
CA ALA A 252 -18.69 -3.94 -14.84
C ALA A 252 -19.49 -3.21 -13.74
N GLN A 253 -19.58 -3.80 -12.54
CA GLN A 253 -20.24 -3.17 -11.39
C GLN A 253 -19.57 -1.87 -10.96
N ASN A 254 -18.23 -1.85 -10.94
CA ASN A 254 -17.46 -0.65 -10.59
C ASN A 254 -17.61 0.45 -11.65
N ILE A 255 -17.60 0.11 -12.94
CA ILE A 255 -17.87 1.10 -14.02
C ILE A 255 -19.26 1.69 -13.87
N ALA A 256 -20.28 0.86 -13.67
CA ALA A 256 -21.65 1.35 -13.49
C ALA A 256 -21.78 2.29 -12.27
N LYS A 257 -21.08 1.99 -11.17
CA LYS A 257 -21.01 2.90 -10.02
C LYS A 257 -20.29 4.21 -10.35
N LEU A 258 -19.18 4.15 -11.08
CA LEU A 258 -18.42 5.33 -11.48
C LEU A 258 -19.26 6.29 -12.33
N GLU A 259 -20.06 5.75 -13.26
CA GLU A 259 -20.97 6.52 -14.11
C GLU A 259 -22.08 7.23 -13.30
N LEU A 260 -22.47 6.68 -12.15
CA LEU A 260 -23.51 7.26 -11.29
C LEU A 260 -23.02 8.42 -10.41
N LEU A 261 -21.71 8.60 -10.23
CA LEU A 261 -21.16 9.68 -9.39
C LEU A 261 -21.46 11.07 -9.94
N GLY A 262 -21.77 11.18 -11.23
CA GLY A 262 -21.78 12.45 -11.94
C GLY A 262 -20.36 13.01 -12.11
N GLY A 263 -20.21 13.98 -13.01
CA GLY A 263 -18.91 14.56 -13.34
C GLY A 263 -18.51 14.36 -14.80
N GLU A 264 -17.30 14.79 -15.13
CA GLU A 264 -16.76 14.76 -16.49
C GLU A 264 -15.52 13.87 -16.55
N ILE A 265 -15.54 12.84 -17.40
CA ILE A 265 -14.35 12.03 -17.69
C ILE A 265 -13.41 12.89 -18.53
N LYS A 266 -12.30 13.34 -17.92
CA LYS A 266 -11.28 14.18 -18.58
C LYS A 266 -10.19 13.35 -19.25
N TYR A 267 -10.00 12.11 -18.83
CA TYR A 267 -9.02 11.21 -19.41
C TYR A 267 -9.48 9.76 -19.32
N GLN A 268 -9.19 9.01 -20.37
CA GLN A 268 -9.42 7.57 -20.44
C GLN A 268 -8.31 6.93 -21.27
N ASN A 269 -7.72 5.87 -20.74
CA ASN A 269 -6.72 5.07 -21.42
C ASN A 269 -7.22 3.64 -21.55
N GLU A 270 -7.65 3.25 -22.75
CA GLU A 270 -8.16 1.90 -23.02
C GLU A 270 -7.10 0.80 -22.85
N LYS A 271 -5.82 1.15 -22.97
CA LYS A 271 -4.72 0.19 -22.86
C LYS A 271 -4.53 -0.25 -21.42
N SER A 272 -4.41 0.71 -20.50
CA SER A 272 -4.26 0.47 -19.07
C SER A 272 -5.59 0.31 -18.32
N GLY A 273 -6.70 0.74 -18.91
CA GLY A 273 -8.00 0.81 -18.24
C GLY A 273 -8.07 1.90 -17.17
N THR A 274 -7.22 2.93 -17.26
CA THR A 274 -7.26 4.08 -16.35
C THR A 274 -8.29 5.10 -16.83
N SER A 275 -9.13 5.58 -15.92
CA SER A 275 -10.06 6.69 -16.15
C SER A 275 -9.91 7.76 -15.07
N VAL A 276 -9.97 9.02 -15.47
CA VAL A 276 -9.93 10.18 -14.56
C VAL A 276 -11.23 10.96 -14.71
N LEU A 277 -12.01 10.97 -13.64
CA LEU A 277 -13.29 11.64 -13.53
C LEU A 277 -13.13 12.86 -12.61
N VAL A 278 -13.47 14.05 -13.11
CA VAL A 278 -13.55 15.26 -12.28
C VAL A 278 -14.99 15.41 -11.80
N ILE A 279 -15.18 15.42 -10.48
CA ILE A 279 -16.48 15.63 -9.85
C ILE A 279 -16.65 17.15 -9.72
N GLY A 280 -17.56 17.71 -10.51
CA GLY A 280 -17.75 19.16 -10.54
C GLY A 280 -18.15 19.70 -9.17
N SER A 281 -17.40 20.68 -8.67
CA SER A 281 -17.85 21.51 -7.56
C SER A 281 -19.03 22.36 -8.04
N ASN A 282 -20.26 21.94 -7.72
CA ASN A 282 -21.40 22.87 -7.78
C ASN A 282 -21.31 23.85 -6.61
#